data_AF-A0A7W1FMJ8-F1
#
_entry.id   AF-A0A7W1FMJ8-F1
#
_cell.length_a   1.000
_cell.length_b   1.000
_cell.length_c   1.000
_cell.angle_alpha   90.00
_cell.angle_beta   90.00
_cell.angle_gamma   90.00
#
_symmetry.space_group_name_H-M   'P 1'
#
loop_
_entity.id
_entity.type
_entity.pdbx_description
1 polymer ?
#
loop_
_entity_poly.entity_id
_entity_poly.type
_entity_poly.pdbx_seq_one_letter_code
_entity_poly.pdbx_strand_id
1 'polypeptide(L)'
;MSKKSKKAERKKKQRQERIRQEKHQRKVLPPQITDRWLDDLPSFGPKVSFAAERWLRGYALRTGDWVVGLPELALAAAAADALDPVVGPGEAADASPSERAQELAYQAMEVPNEERSLQLVKAALTIDPACVDALRMRICQTPGQDRVGIRARLLDLSETVAATLDQRQVDRTGGRLTLLVSARPFLRVLDELAMLLVDDRAVDDLVAVLRRIGLYDHLAVWHIAGEAFSQFDEETRWRCARSLREAVTTRDLGRMVLDGLLALQQNDLRPAAQWLTQAFRMNPLLRRQVMAEAEERGLVQATGGMGLEAAAIAHGLGPLIDDLDDFEGWMNDGMPWMTDQDQASALATYSGPVVALLGLGESALGKIDAIDYRQAHGIEPEQREQLERMLSDPVFRQVDSQIAEAFAPIHAWRALAQIGDARSLPALFATLLDPEVSDWDFEELPVVIARFGAAALTQAMDEHHRRFVDTDDDESPLLSLQHILVLVAERTSCTRATVIERLRWVVADSQMNRATSRGSAIVHLAALHAVECLPLIEQAFADGMVDTSYTNLPRVRRVMSGKG
;
A
#
# COMPACT_ATOMS: atom_id res chain seq x y z
N MET A 1 -29.71 55.16 30.44
CA MET A 1 -28.73 54.08 30.18
C MET A 1 -27.61 54.11 31.20
N SER A 2 -27.43 53.00 31.94
CA SER A 2 -26.35 52.84 32.94
C SER A 2 -24.97 53.03 32.32
N LYS A 3 -24.01 53.58 33.09
CA LYS A 3 -22.59 53.72 32.68
C LYS A 3 -22.00 52.40 32.15
N LYS A 4 -22.49 51.24 32.61
CA LYS A 4 -22.10 49.91 32.09
C LYS A 4 -22.55 49.67 30.64
N SER A 5 -23.76 50.09 30.28
CA SER A 5 -24.33 49.90 28.93
C SER A 5 -23.54 50.72 27.88
N LYS A 6 -23.21 51.97 28.19
CA LYS A 6 -22.37 52.82 27.30
C LYS A 6 -20.95 52.25 27.09
N LYS A 7 -20.39 51.55 28.10
CA LYS A 7 -19.07 50.91 28.00
C LYS A 7 -19.09 49.67 27.11
N ALA A 8 -20.16 48.86 27.19
CA ALA A 8 -20.33 47.68 26.34
C ALA A 8 -20.52 48.07 24.86
N GLU A 9 -21.30 49.12 24.60
CA GLU A 9 -21.56 49.61 23.25
C GLU A 9 -20.29 50.20 22.59
N ARG A 10 -19.48 50.95 23.36
CA ARG A 10 -18.17 51.41 22.90
C ARG A 10 -17.22 50.26 22.54
N LYS A 11 -17.17 49.20 23.35
CA LYS A 11 -16.34 48.01 23.06
C LYS A 11 -16.80 47.28 21.80
N LYS A 12 -18.12 47.14 21.60
CA LYS A 12 -18.69 46.52 20.39
C LYS A 12 -18.33 47.32 19.13
N LYS A 13 -18.43 48.65 19.20
CA LYS A 13 -18.07 49.54 18.08
C LYS A 13 -16.57 49.49 17.78
N GLN A 14 -15.71 49.50 18.80
CA GLN A 14 -14.26 49.33 18.61
C GLN A 14 -13.88 47.99 17.99
N ARG A 15 -14.55 46.89 18.37
CA ARG A 15 -14.31 45.57 17.77
C ARG A 15 -14.74 45.55 16.29
N GLN A 16 -15.87 46.15 15.95
CA GLN A 16 -16.32 46.25 14.55
C GLN A 16 -15.41 47.14 13.70
N GLU A 17 -14.89 48.24 14.26
CA GLU A 17 -13.93 49.11 13.58
C GLU A 17 -12.62 48.36 13.31
N ARG A 18 -12.12 47.59 14.28
CA ARG A 18 -10.90 46.77 14.13
C ARG A 18 -11.06 45.73 13.03
N ILE A 19 -12.19 45.01 13.00
CA ILE A 19 -12.50 44.03 11.94
C ILE A 19 -12.60 44.71 10.56
N ARG A 20 -13.17 45.92 10.49
CA ARG A 20 -13.21 46.69 9.24
C ARG A 20 -11.81 47.11 8.80
N GLN A 21 -10.96 47.58 9.71
CA GLN A 21 -9.58 47.96 9.41
C GLN A 21 -8.74 46.74 9.00
N GLU A 22 -8.86 45.61 9.68
CA GLU A 22 -8.22 44.33 9.30
C GLU A 22 -8.67 43.86 7.91
N LYS A 23 -9.97 43.95 7.59
CA LYS A 23 -10.50 43.62 6.25
C LYS A 23 -10.03 44.59 5.17
N HIS A 24 -9.84 45.87 5.50
CA HIS A 24 -9.37 46.85 4.53
C HIS A 24 -7.86 46.73 4.30
N GLN A 25 -7.08 46.43 5.33
CA GLN A 25 -5.65 46.09 5.21
C GLN A 25 -5.44 44.82 4.37
N ARG A 26 -6.32 43.81 4.49
CA ARG A 26 -6.31 42.63 3.60
C ARG A 26 -6.69 42.91 2.14
N LYS A 27 -7.31 44.06 1.84
CA LYS A 27 -7.79 44.39 0.47
C LYS A 27 -6.96 45.44 -0.26
N VAL A 28 -5.97 46.07 0.39
CA VAL A 28 -5.24 47.24 -0.17
C VAL A 28 -3.77 46.93 -0.51
N LEU A 29 -3.33 45.67 -0.43
CA LEU A 29 -2.08 45.30 -1.09
C LEU A 29 -2.37 45.08 -2.59
N PRO A 30 -1.73 45.81 -3.52
CA PRO A 30 -1.74 45.41 -4.92
C PRO A 30 -1.14 44.00 -5.02
N PRO A 31 -1.48 43.19 -6.03
CA PRO A 31 -0.83 41.90 -6.23
C PRO A 31 0.63 42.18 -6.58
N GLN A 32 1.48 42.19 -5.55
CA GLN A 32 2.87 41.89 -5.74
C GLN A 32 2.88 40.41 -6.09
N ILE A 33 3.28 40.12 -7.33
CA ILE A 33 3.80 38.82 -7.71
C ILE A 33 5.07 38.67 -6.85
N THR A 34 4.89 38.15 -5.63
CA THR A 34 6.00 37.69 -4.80
C THR A 34 6.22 36.24 -5.17
N ASP A 35 7.46 35.90 -5.53
CA ASP A 35 8.00 34.57 -5.81
C ASP A 35 7.91 33.62 -4.59
N ARG A 36 6.71 33.47 -4.03
CA ARG A 36 6.36 32.56 -2.93
C ARG A 36 6.03 31.15 -3.45
N TRP A 37 6.04 30.97 -4.76
CA TRP A 37 5.56 29.78 -5.45
C TRP A 37 6.53 28.58 -5.36
N LEU A 38 7.76 28.77 -4.87
CA LEU A 38 8.71 27.67 -4.60
C LEU A 38 8.78 27.24 -3.12
N ASP A 39 8.43 28.11 -2.17
CA ASP A 39 8.56 27.82 -0.73
C ASP A 39 7.35 27.05 -0.16
N ASP A 40 6.21 27.07 -0.86
CA ASP A 40 4.93 26.48 -0.41
C ASP A 40 4.50 25.24 -1.24
N LEU A 41 5.35 24.69 -2.11
CA LEU A 41 5.06 23.43 -2.83
C LEU A 41 5.23 22.21 -1.90
N PRO A 42 4.20 21.38 -1.67
CA PRO A 42 4.36 20.11 -0.98
C PRO A 42 5.22 19.16 -1.83
N SER A 43 6.29 18.62 -1.25
CA SER A 43 7.20 17.67 -1.92
C SER A 43 6.93 16.23 -1.47
N PHE A 44 7.10 15.27 -2.40
CA PHE A 44 6.70 13.85 -2.39
C PHE A 44 7.17 12.99 -1.20
N GLY A 45 6.26 12.09 -0.77
CA GLY A 45 6.48 11.04 0.24
C GLY A 45 6.68 11.60 1.66
N PRO A 46 6.73 10.76 2.71
CA PRO A 46 7.18 11.24 4.02
C PRO A 46 8.53 11.90 3.78
N LYS A 47 8.63 13.24 3.93
CA LYS A 47 9.77 14.06 3.49
C LYS A 47 11.08 13.30 3.76
N VAL A 48 11.55 12.56 2.76
CA VAL A 48 12.84 11.92 2.85
C VAL A 48 13.76 13.09 2.64
N SER A 49 14.13 13.74 3.74
CA SER A 49 14.98 14.91 3.69
C SER A 49 16.18 14.58 2.82
N PHE A 50 16.78 15.57 2.17
CA PHE A 50 18.00 15.29 1.42
C PHE A 50 19.08 14.65 2.30
N ALA A 51 19.01 14.79 3.64
CA ALA A 51 19.82 14.01 4.57
C ALA A 51 19.51 12.49 4.52
N ALA A 52 18.23 12.09 4.50
CA ALA A 52 17.85 10.69 4.32
C ALA A 52 18.21 10.17 2.91
N GLU A 53 18.06 10.98 1.85
CA GLU A 53 18.52 10.57 0.51
C GLU A 53 20.04 10.39 0.44
N ARG A 54 20.80 11.31 1.05
CA ARG A 54 22.27 11.18 1.19
C ARG A 54 22.64 9.90 1.94
N TRP A 55 21.90 9.56 3.00
CA TRP A 55 22.11 8.33 3.74
C TRP A 55 21.86 7.10 2.85
N LEU A 56 20.72 7.04 2.15
CA LEU A 56 20.37 5.93 1.25
C LEU A 56 21.40 5.76 0.14
N ARG A 57 21.85 6.88 -0.45
CA ARG A 57 22.89 6.85 -1.48
C ARG A 57 24.24 6.40 -0.93
N GLY A 58 24.62 6.87 0.25
CA GLY A 58 25.82 6.41 0.95
C GLY A 58 25.76 4.92 1.30
N TYR A 59 24.59 4.41 1.70
CA TYR A 59 24.33 2.99 1.91
C TYR A 59 24.53 2.22 0.59
N ALA A 60 23.86 2.62 -0.49
CA ALA A 60 23.94 1.96 -1.78
C ALA A 60 25.37 1.90 -2.36
N LEU A 61 26.16 2.96 -2.16
CA LEU A 61 27.57 2.99 -2.58
C LEU A 61 28.45 2.02 -1.76
N ARG A 62 28.17 1.86 -0.47
CA ARG A 62 28.93 0.94 0.40
C ARG A 62 28.57 -0.52 0.18
N THR A 63 27.29 -0.81 -0.05
CA THR A 63 26.79 -2.19 -0.20
C THR A 63 26.82 -2.67 -1.64
N GLY A 64 26.78 -1.74 -2.61
CA GLY A 64 26.55 -2.03 -4.01
C GLY A 64 25.09 -2.36 -4.35
N ASP A 65 24.17 -2.33 -3.38
CA ASP A 65 22.74 -2.53 -3.63
C ASP A 65 22.00 -1.20 -3.71
N TRP A 66 21.45 -0.91 -4.88
CA TRP A 66 20.70 0.31 -5.15
C TRP A 66 19.20 0.15 -4.88
N VAL A 67 18.76 -1.09 -4.64
CA VAL A 67 17.40 -1.40 -4.21
C VAL A 67 17.37 -1.38 -2.69
N VAL A 68 16.50 -0.56 -2.12
CA VAL A 68 16.32 -0.43 -0.68
C VAL A 68 14.98 -1.02 -0.26
N GLY A 69 14.98 -1.77 0.84
CA GLY A 69 13.75 -2.25 1.47
C GLY A 69 13.12 -1.19 2.36
N LEU A 70 11.96 -1.52 2.92
CA LEU A 70 11.31 -0.71 3.96
C LEU A 70 12.22 -0.47 5.18
N PRO A 71 13.03 -1.44 5.67
CA PRO A 71 13.93 -1.21 6.79
C PRO A 71 14.97 -0.12 6.53
N GLU A 72 15.59 -0.12 5.35
CA GLU A 72 16.58 0.89 4.98
C GLU A 72 15.94 2.28 4.85
N LEU A 73 14.70 2.36 4.36
CA LEU A 73 13.95 3.61 4.31
C LEU A 73 13.65 4.15 5.72
N ALA A 74 13.23 3.28 6.64
CA ALA A 74 12.99 3.65 8.04
C ALA A 74 14.29 4.11 8.73
N LEU A 75 15.40 3.40 8.52
CA LEU A 75 16.72 3.79 9.03
C LEU A 75 17.18 5.12 8.45
N ALA A 76 16.93 5.38 7.16
CA ALA A 76 17.25 6.65 6.53
C ALA A 76 16.46 7.81 7.14
N ALA A 77 15.17 7.61 7.38
CA ALA A 77 14.31 8.61 8.04
C ALA A 77 14.81 8.89 9.47
N ALA A 78 15.07 7.86 10.26
CA ALA A 78 15.63 8.02 11.61
C ALA A 78 17.01 8.68 11.61
N ALA A 79 17.87 8.36 10.63
CA ALA A 79 19.18 8.97 10.47
C ALA A 79 19.09 10.45 10.08
N ALA A 80 18.11 10.83 9.27
CA ALA A 80 17.87 12.24 8.93
C ALA A 80 17.56 13.10 10.15
N ASP A 81 16.84 12.56 11.13
CA ASP A 81 16.50 13.27 12.37
C ASP A 81 17.68 13.32 13.37
N ALA A 82 18.56 12.32 13.31
CA ALA A 82 19.69 12.18 14.24
C ALA A 82 20.99 12.83 13.76
N LEU A 83 21.15 13.06 12.45
CA LEU A 83 22.37 13.64 11.88
C LEU A 83 22.40 15.17 12.08
N ASP A 84 23.41 15.64 12.79
CA ASP A 84 23.92 17.01 12.60
C ASP A 84 24.30 17.14 11.10
N PRO A 85 23.98 18.24 10.37
CA PRO A 85 24.12 18.37 8.91
C PRO A 85 25.56 18.30 8.37
N VAL A 86 26.51 17.80 9.17
CA VAL A 86 27.93 17.74 8.86
C VAL A 86 28.43 16.32 9.09
N VAL A 87 28.17 15.43 8.15
CA VAL A 87 29.16 14.63 7.37
C VAL A 87 28.36 13.89 6.31
N GLY A 88 28.00 14.59 5.23
CA GLY A 88 27.66 13.91 3.97
C GLY A 88 28.90 13.16 3.44
N PRO A 89 28.76 12.30 2.43
CA PRO A 89 29.91 11.66 1.74
C PRO A 89 30.92 12.65 1.10
N GLY A 90 30.75 13.96 1.27
CA GLY A 90 31.60 15.03 0.76
C GLY A 90 32.98 15.22 1.41
N GLU A 91 33.34 14.45 2.45
CA GLU A 91 34.74 14.40 2.93
C GLU A 91 35.46 13.09 2.60
N ALA A 92 34.83 12.16 1.88
CA ALA A 92 35.59 11.10 1.23
C ALA A 92 36.32 11.74 0.03
N ALA A 93 37.63 11.95 0.16
CA ALA A 93 38.48 12.43 -0.93
C ALA A 93 38.34 11.60 -2.24
N ASP A 94 37.73 10.43 -2.15
CA ASP A 94 37.55 9.45 -3.22
C ASP A 94 36.16 9.48 -3.89
N ALA A 95 35.27 10.42 -3.55
CA ALA A 95 33.92 10.48 -4.14
C ALA A 95 33.98 10.72 -5.67
N SER A 96 33.14 9.99 -6.41
CA SER A 96 33.09 10.09 -7.87
C SER A 96 32.66 11.49 -8.33
N PRO A 97 33.01 11.94 -9.56
CA PRO A 97 32.50 13.20 -10.10
C PRO A 97 30.97 13.31 -10.03
N SER A 98 30.25 12.23 -10.34
CA SER A 98 28.79 12.20 -10.30
C SER A 98 28.23 12.36 -8.89
N GLU A 99 28.86 11.75 -7.86
CA GLU A 99 28.48 11.93 -6.46
C GLU A 99 28.69 13.36 -5.97
N ARG A 100 29.84 13.96 -6.31
CA ARG A 100 30.13 15.35 -5.93
C ARG A 100 29.16 16.33 -6.59
N ALA A 101 28.82 16.09 -7.86
CA ALA A 101 27.82 16.88 -8.56
C ALA A 101 26.43 16.73 -7.94
N GLN A 102 26.03 15.51 -7.58
CA GLN A 102 24.77 15.28 -6.89
C GLN A 102 24.72 16.00 -5.54
N GLU A 103 25.77 15.92 -4.73
CA GLU A 103 25.81 16.58 -3.42
C GLU A 103 25.64 18.10 -3.56
N LEU A 104 26.28 18.71 -4.56
CA LEU A 104 26.07 20.11 -4.90
C LEU A 104 24.63 20.39 -5.34
N ALA A 105 23.99 19.48 -6.07
CA ALA A 105 22.58 19.60 -6.44
C ALA A 105 21.66 19.52 -5.21
N TYR A 106 21.95 18.65 -4.23
CA TYR A 106 21.22 18.60 -2.95
C TYR A 106 21.37 19.91 -2.17
N GLN A 107 22.59 20.41 -2.03
CA GLN A 107 22.84 21.70 -1.39
C GLN A 107 22.11 22.84 -2.12
N ALA A 108 22.03 22.79 -3.46
CA ALA A 108 21.32 23.80 -4.22
C ALA A 108 19.81 23.84 -3.89
N MET A 109 19.18 22.68 -3.64
CA MET A 109 17.76 22.60 -3.27
C MET A 109 17.50 22.99 -1.81
N GLU A 110 18.49 22.85 -0.92
CA GLU A 110 18.36 23.20 0.49
C GLU A 110 18.61 24.68 0.78
N VAL A 111 19.34 25.38 -0.10
CA VAL A 111 19.69 26.79 0.11
C VAL A 111 18.53 27.69 -0.33
N PRO A 112 17.97 28.53 0.57
CA PRO A 112 16.83 29.40 0.25
C PRO A 112 17.20 30.58 -0.65
N ASN A 113 18.49 30.87 -0.82
CA ASN A 113 18.97 31.96 -1.66
C ASN A 113 19.09 31.50 -3.13
N GLU A 114 18.25 32.04 -4.00
CA GLU A 114 18.19 31.66 -5.43
C GLU A 114 19.52 31.86 -6.17
N GLU A 115 20.24 32.97 -5.92
CA GLU A 115 21.55 33.21 -6.56
C GLU A 115 22.57 32.15 -6.15
N ARG A 116 22.58 31.78 -4.86
CA ARG A 116 23.45 30.73 -4.33
C ARG A 116 23.05 29.35 -4.85
N SER A 117 21.76 29.07 -4.95
CA SER A 117 21.23 27.84 -5.56
C SER A 117 21.74 27.71 -7.01
N LEU A 118 21.59 28.76 -7.82
CA LEU A 118 22.09 28.81 -9.20
C LEU A 118 23.61 28.63 -9.31
N GLN A 119 24.39 29.18 -8.37
CA GLN A 119 25.84 28.95 -8.31
C GLN A 119 26.19 27.48 -8.05
N LEU A 120 25.48 26.84 -7.13
CA LEU A 120 25.67 25.42 -6.80
C LEU A 120 25.26 24.51 -7.96
N VAL A 121 24.14 24.81 -8.64
CA VAL A 121 23.70 24.12 -9.87
C VAL A 121 24.77 24.22 -10.96
N LYS A 122 25.31 25.42 -11.21
CA LYS A 122 26.40 25.61 -12.20
C LYS A 122 27.66 24.83 -11.82
N ALA A 123 28.01 24.80 -10.53
CA ALA A 123 29.14 24.03 -10.04
C ALA A 123 28.92 22.52 -10.25
N ALA A 124 27.73 22.01 -9.92
CA ALA A 124 27.34 20.61 -10.15
C ALA A 124 27.48 20.23 -11.63
N LEU A 125 26.91 21.02 -12.54
CA LEU A 125 26.96 20.78 -13.99
C LEU A 125 28.37 20.94 -14.60
N THR A 126 29.26 21.66 -13.92
CA THR A 126 30.68 21.74 -14.34
C THR A 126 31.41 20.44 -14.00
N ILE A 127 31.04 19.77 -12.91
CA ILE A 127 31.64 18.50 -12.49
C ILE A 127 31.04 17.33 -13.27
N ASP A 128 29.71 17.29 -13.38
CA ASP A 128 28.96 16.27 -14.11
C ASP A 128 27.83 16.95 -14.92
N PRO A 129 28.03 17.16 -16.24
CA PRO A 129 27.02 17.73 -17.12
C PRO A 129 25.74 16.89 -17.21
N ALA A 130 25.77 15.61 -16.81
CA ALA A 130 24.63 14.69 -16.82
C ALA A 130 23.93 14.62 -15.45
N CYS A 131 24.32 15.44 -14.46
CA CYS A 131 23.66 15.47 -13.16
C CYS A 131 22.19 15.90 -13.32
N VAL A 132 21.28 14.93 -13.24
CA VAL A 132 19.84 15.06 -13.52
C VAL A 132 19.20 16.16 -12.68
N ASP A 133 19.49 16.20 -11.38
CA ASP A 133 18.91 17.20 -10.49
C ASP A 133 19.39 18.61 -10.79
N ALA A 134 20.67 18.77 -11.10
CA ALA A 134 21.20 20.06 -11.50
C ALA A 134 20.64 20.51 -12.86
N LEU A 135 20.42 19.59 -13.80
CA LEU A 135 19.75 19.87 -15.06
C LEU A 135 18.29 20.30 -14.85
N ARG A 136 17.53 19.57 -14.01
CA ARG A 136 16.16 19.91 -13.61
C ARG A 136 16.08 21.32 -13.07
N MET A 137 16.89 21.63 -12.04
CA MET A 137 16.92 22.95 -11.42
C MET A 137 17.29 24.04 -12.40
N ARG A 138 18.29 23.81 -13.26
CA ARG A 138 18.67 24.77 -14.30
C ARG A 138 17.52 25.04 -15.26
N ILE A 139 16.76 24.02 -15.67
CA ILE A 139 15.59 24.19 -16.55
C ILE A 139 14.55 25.08 -15.86
N CYS A 140 14.22 24.83 -14.60
CA CYS A 140 13.21 25.59 -13.86
C CYS A 140 13.67 27.03 -13.52
N GLN A 141 14.96 27.25 -13.29
CA GLN A 141 15.51 28.55 -12.86
C GLN A 141 16.05 29.42 -14.02
N THR A 142 15.90 29.00 -15.30
CA THR A 142 16.42 29.81 -16.42
C THR A 142 15.54 31.04 -16.63
N PRO A 143 16.07 32.28 -16.51
CA PRO A 143 15.26 33.49 -16.65
C PRO A 143 14.68 33.64 -18.06
N GLY A 144 13.43 34.10 -18.13
CA GLY A 144 12.77 34.43 -19.40
C GLY A 144 12.33 33.24 -20.25
N GLN A 145 12.37 32.02 -19.71
CA GLN A 145 11.72 30.88 -20.36
C GLN A 145 10.20 30.97 -20.17
N ASP A 146 9.46 30.63 -21.22
CA ASP A 146 8.04 30.36 -21.10
C ASP A 146 7.80 28.94 -20.55
N ARG A 147 6.62 28.74 -19.94
CA ARG A 147 6.23 27.44 -19.36
C ARG A 147 6.31 26.30 -20.39
N VAL A 148 5.95 26.59 -21.64
CA VAL A 148 6.04 25.64 -22.76
C VAL A 148 7.48 25.15 -22.98
N GLY A 149 8.46 26.07 -22.96
CA GLY A 149 9.87 25.73 -23.10
C GLY A 149 10.43 24.96 -21.92
N ILE A 150 9.99 25.25 -20.69
CA ILE A 150 10.37 24.50 -19.47
C ILE A 150 9.84 23.06 -19.59
N ARG A 151 8.55 22.92 -19.88
CA ARG A 151 7.87 21.63 -20.05
C ARG A 151 8.54 20.74 -21.10
N ALA A 152 8.83 21.29 -22.29
CA ALA A 152 9.48 20.54 -23.36
C ALA A 152 10.86 19.99 -22.94
N ARG A 153 11.63 20.77 -22.17
CA ARG A 153 12.95 20.36 -21.67
C ARG A 153 12.87 19.35 -20.54
N LEU A 154 11.90 19.47 -19.64
CA LEU A 154 11.67 18.47 -18.60
C LEU A 154 11.21 17.14 -19.19
N LEU A 155 10.39 17.16 -20.24
CA LEU A 155 10.01 15.96 -20.98
C LEU A 155 11.23 15.30 -21.63
N ASP A 156 12.05 16.06 -22.36
CA ASP A 156 13.30 15.57 -22.96
C ASP A 156 14.28 15.01 -21.91
N LEU A 157 14.42 15.70 -20.77
CA LEU A 157 15.22 15.22 -19.65
C LEU A 157 14.64 13.90 -19.09
N SER A 158 13.33 13.80 -18.91
CA SER A 158 12.69 12.58 -18.40
C SER A 158 12.95 11.38 -19.33
N GLU A 159 12.88 11.57 -20.64
CA GLU A 159 13.12 10.50 -21.62
C GLU A 159 14.58 10.08 -21.64
N THR A 160 15.49 11.05 -21.54
CA THR A 160 16.93 10.80 -21.43
C THR A 160 17.25 9.99 -20.18
N VAL A 161 16.69 10.38 -19.03
CA VAL A 161 16.98 9.71 -17.75
C VAL A 161 16.33 8.32 -17.70
N ALA A 162 15.10 8.17 -18.18
CA ALA A 162 14.45 6.87 -18.28
C ALA A 162 15.29 5.85 -19.06
N ALA A 163 15.95 6.29 -20.15
CA ALA A 163 16.83 5.44 -20.94
C ALA A 163 18.13 5.02 -20.21
N THR A 164 18.47 5.67 -19.08
CA THR A 164 19.66 5.36 -18.28
C THR A 164 19.37 4.50 -17.06
N LEU A 165 18.09 4.24 -16.74
CA LEU A 165 17.74 3.38 -15.61
C LEU A 165 18.14 1.92 -15.90
N ASP A 166 18.74 1.26 -14.91
CA ASP A 166 19.09 -0.16 -15.02
C ASP A 166 17.81 -1.01 -14.95
N GLN A 167 17.38 -1.53 -16.10
CA GLN A 167 16.17 -2.33 -16.21
C GLN A 167 16.17 -3.54 -15.25
N ARG A 168 17.34 -4.12 -14.94
CA ARG A 168 17.41 -5.24 -13.99
C ARG A 168 17.06 -4.81 -12.56
N GLN A 169 17.45 -3.60 -12.18
CA GLN A 169 17.10 -3.04 -10.87
C GLN A 169 15.61 -2.68 -10.83
N VAL A 170 15.07 -2.13 -11.91
CA VAL A 170 13.62 -1.86 -12.04
C VAL A 170 12.80 -3.15 -11.96
N ASP A 171 13.23 -4.21 -12.62
CA ASP A 171 12.54 -5.51 -12.58
C ASP A 171 12.60 -6.12 -11.16
N ARG A 172 13.74 -5.98 -10.46
CA ARG A 172 13.90 -6.44 -9.06
C ARG A 172 12.96 -5.75 -8.08
N THR A 173 12.57 -4.50 -8.33
CA THR A 173 11.61 -3.78 -7.47
C THR A 173 10.16 -4.05 -7.86
N GLY A 174 9.91 -4.92 -8.84
CA GLY A 174 8.57 -5.12 -9.41
C GLY A 174 8.02 -3.82 -10.02
N GLY A 175 8.90 -2.98 -10.56
CA GLY A 175 8.58 -1.65 -11.06
C GLY A 175 8.70 -0.55 -10.00
N ARG A 176 8.68 -0.83 -8.69
CA ARG A 176 8.65 0.22 -7.64
C ARG A 176 9.93 1.07 -7.62
N LEU A 177 9.98 2.18 -8.36
CA LEU A 177 11.16 3.04 -8.50
C LEU A 177 11.48 3.83 -7.23
N THR A 178 10.54 4.02 -6.31
CA THR A 178 10.81 4.62 -4.99
C THR A 178 11.78 3.80 -4.15
N LEU A 179 11.81 2.48 -4.38
CA LEU A 179 12.77 1.56 -3.78
C LEU A 179 14.13 1.60 -4.48
N LEU A 180 14.26 2.28 -5.62
CA LEU A 180 15.49 2.38 -6.39
C LEU A 180 16.14 3.75 -6.15
N VAL A 181 17.24 3.78 -5.39
CA VAL A 181 17.92 5.03 -5.02
C VAL A 181 18.36 5.83 -6.25
N SER A 182 18.79 5.15 -7.31
CA SER A 182 19.21 5.78 -8.57
C SER A 182 18.07 6.40 -9.38
N ALA A 183 16.82 6.00 -9.14
CA ALA A 183 15.64 6.52 -9.84
C ALA A 183 15.05 7.78 -9.19
N ARG A 184 15.50 8.18 -8.00
CA ARG A 184 14.95 9.37 -7.30
C ARG A 184 15.06 10.69 -8.08
N PRO A 185 16.19 11.01 -8.75
CA PRO A 185 16.26 12.19 -9.61
C PRO A 185 15.27 12.14 -10.79
N PHE A 186 15.03 10.95 -11.35
CA PHE A 186 14.03 10.76 -12.40
C PHE A 186 12.61 11.04 -11.88
N LEU A 187 12.25 10.49 -10.72
CA LEU A 187 10.95 10.73 -10.10
C LEU A 187 10.71 12.22 -9.83
N ARG A 188 11.73 12.96 -9.36
CA ARG A 188 11.64 14.42 -9.17
C ARG A 188 11.48 15.21 -10.48
N VAL A 189 12.02 14.72 -11.60
CA VAL A 189 11.77 15.32 -12.93
C VAL A 189 10.33 15.07 -13.37
N LEU A 190 9.82 13.86 -13.18
CA LEU A 190 8.43 13.53 -13.54
C LEU A 190 7.41 14.28 -12.70
N ASP A 191 7.70 14.44 -11.41
CA ASP A 191 6.92 15.27 -10.50
C ASP A 191 6.84 16.71 -11.00
N GLU A 192 7.98 17.38 -11.15
CA GLU A 192 8.03 18.78 -11.60
C GLU A 192 7.28 18.98 -12.94
N LEU A 193 7.44 18.01 -13.85
CA LEU A 193 6.71 17.99 -15.11
C LEU A 193 5.20 17.84 -14.89
N ALA A 194 4.78 16.95 -14.00
CA ALA A 194 3.37 16.74 -13.69
C ALA A 194 2.72 17.98 -13.06
N MET A 195 3.40 18.64 -12.12
CA MET A 195 2.91 19.87 -11.51
C MET A 195 2.73 21.00 -12.54
N LEU A 196 3.67 21.16 -13.46
CA LEU A 196 3.51 22.11 -14.57
C LEU A 196 2.31 21.77 -15.48
N LEU A 197 2.03 20.49 -15.68
CA LEU A 197 0.91 20.01 -16.49
C LEU A 197 -0.44 20.19 -15.79
N VAL A 198 -0.47 20.09 -14.45
CA VAL A 198 -1.63 20.42 -13.62
C VAL A 198 -1.97 21.90 -13.80
N ASP A 199 -1.03 22.79 -13.57
CA ASP A 199 -1.25 24.23 -13.76
C ASP A 199 -1.73 24.61 -15.18
N ASP A 200 -1.13 23.98 -16.20
CA ASP A 200 -1.46 24.22 -17.62
C ASP A 200 -2.77 23.54 -18.03
N ARG A 201 -3.39 22.75 -17.12
CA ARG A 201 -4.58 21.92 -17.36
C ARG A 201 -4.44 20.98 -18.56
N ALA A 202 -3.23 20.52 -18.81
CA ALA A 202 -2.88 19.64 -19.92
C ALA A 202 -3.14 18.16 -19.55
N VAL A 203 -4.42 17.80 -19.36
CA VAL A 203 -4.83 16.48 -18.81
C VAL A 203 -4.24 15.29 -19.55
N ASP A 204 -4.26 15.28 -20.88
CA ASP A 204 -3.83 14.10 -21.64
C ASP A 204 -2.32 13.85 -21.47
N ASP A 205 -1.55 14.93 -21.40
CA ASP A 205 -0.12 14.90 -21.13
C ASP A 205 0.18 14.53 -19.67
N LEU A 206 -0.60 15.09 -18.74
CA LEU A 206 -0.53 14.75 -17.31
C LEU A 206 -0.77 13.25 -17.12
N VAL A 207 -1.80 12.70 -17.74
CA VAL A 207 -2.11 11.26 -17.70
C VAL A 207 -0.98 10.46 -18.31
N ALA A 208 -0.37 10.90 -19.41
CA ALA A 208 0.77 10.20 -20.00
C ALA A 208 1.97 10.16 -19.04
N VAL A 209 2.24 11.28 -18.34
CA VAL A 209 3.26 11.34 -17.28
C VAL A 209 2.88 10.47 -16.10
N LEU A 210 1.64 10.55 -15.61
CA LEU A 210 1.14 9.74 -14.50
C LEU A 210 1.09 8.24 -14.82
N ARG A 211 0.89 7.85 -16.07
CA ARG A 211 1.04 6.45 -16.52
C ARG A 211 2.50 6.02 -16.46
N ARG A 212 3.42 6.90 -16.88
CA ARG A 212 4.85 6.65 -16.71
C ARG A 212 5.19 6.52 -15.22
N ILE A 213 4.74 7.43 -14.36
CA ILE A 213 4.93 7.34 -12.90
C ILE A 213 4.25 6.09 -12.32
N GLY A 214 3.03 5.74 -12.76
CA GLY A 214 2.21 4.65 -12.22
C GLY A 214 2.68 3.25 -12.58
N LEU A 215 3.52 3.11 -13.60
CA LEU A 215 4.33 1.90 -13.80
C LEU A 215 5.35 1.69 -12.67
N TYR A 216 5.59 2.74 -11.87
CA TYR A 216 6.77 2.86 -11.04
C TYR A 216 6.53 3.27 -9.58
N ASP A 217 5.45 3.98 -9.27
CA ASP A 217 5.10 4.40 -7.92
C ASP A 217 3.63 4.82 -7.83
N HIS A 218 2.82 4.01 -7.15
CA HIS A 218 1.41 4.29 -6.99
C HIS A 218 1.13 5.52 -6.11
N LEU A 219 1.97 5.80 -5.11
CA LEU A 219 1.73 6.91 -4.17
C LEU A 219 1.94 8.27 -4.83
N ALA A 220 3.03 8.45 -5.58
CA ALA A 220 3.28 9.67 -6.33
C ALA A 220 2.17 9.98 -7.35
N VAL A 221 1.64 8.96 -8.02
CA VAL A 221 0.48 9.14 -8.92
C VAL A 221 -0.72 9.69 -8.18
N TRP A 222 -0.99 9.18 -6.98
CA TRP A 222 -2.16 9.57 -6.20
C TRP A 222 -2.07 11.00 -5.65
N HIS A 223 -0.87 11.43 -5.23
CA HIS A 223 -0.65 12.81 -4.83
C HIS A 223 -0.91 13.78 -5.98
N ILE A 224 -0.23 13.58 -7.11
CA ILE A 224 -0.36 14.44 -8.29
C ILE A 224 -1.80 14.40 -8.81
N ALA A 225 -2.42 13.22 -8.78
CA ALA A 225 -3.82 13.10 -9.13
C ALA A 225 -4.68 13.94 -8.19
N GLY A 226 -4.47 13.84 -6.86
CA GLY A 226 -5.17 14.64 -5.85
C GLY A 226 -5.05 16.14 -6.11
N GLU A 227 -3.86 16.60 -6.45
CA GLU A 227 -3.62 18.01 -6.78
C GLU A 227 -4.26 18.40 -8.13
N ALA A 228 -4.22 17.51 -9.13
CA ALA A 228 -4.99 17.70 -10.36
C ALA A 228 -6.50 17.76 -10.07
N PHE A 229 -7.01 16.93 -9.16
CA PHE A 229 -8.40 16.94 -8.71
C PHE A 229 -8.75 18.28 -8.04
N SER A 230 -7.78 18.88 -7.32
CA SER A 230 -7.92 20.15 -6.60
C SER A 230 -8.09 21.35 -7.53
N GLN A 231 -7.29 21.40 -8.60
CA GLN A 231 -7.21 22.57 -9.46
C GLN A 231 -8.14 22.53 -10.68
N PHE A 232 -8.62 21.34 -11.07
CA PHE A 232 -9.44 21.15 -12.27
C PHE A 232 -10.91 21.46 -12.04
N ASP A 233 -11.56 22.02 -13.07
CA ASP A 233 -13.01 22.04 -13.15
C ASP A 233 -13.58 20.61 -13.20
N GLU A 234 -14.85 20.47 -12.84
CA GLU A 234 -15.52 19.18 -12.71
C GLU A 234 -15.38 18.28 -13.95
N GLU A 235 -15.50 18.83 -15.17
CA GLU A 235 -15.38 18.05 -16.40
C GLU A 235 -13.96 17.49 -16.58
N THR A 236 -12.97 18.36 -16.40
CA THR A 236 -11.53 18.05 -16.51
C THR A 236 -11.11 17.04 -15.44
N ARG A 237 -11.60 17.22 -14.22
CA ARG A 237 -11.43 16.33 -13.07
C ARG A 237 -11.86 14.89 -13.40
N TRP A 238 -13.06 14.72 -13.93
CA TRP A 238 -13.59 13.40 -14.26
C TRP A 238 -12.92 12.75 -15.48
N ARG A 239 -12.46 13.56 -16.44
CA ARG A 239 -11.64 13.06 -17.55
C ARG A 239 -10.30 12.53 -17.05
N CYS A 240 -9.66 13.23 -16.10
CA CYS A 240 -8.44 12.76 -15.43
C CYS A 240 -8.70 11.44 -14.69
N ALA A 241 -9.74 11.38 -13.84
CA ALA A 241 -10.15 10.16 -13.12
C ALA A 241 -10.32 8.94 -14.03
N ARG A 242 -11.03 9.10 -15.16
CA ARG A 242 -11.24 8.00 -16.12
C ARG A 242 -9.94 7.50 -16.75
N SER A 243 -8.97 8.40 -16.91
CA SER A 243 -7.71 8.08 -17.56
C SER A 243 -6.65 7.51 -16.60
N LEU A 244 -6.80 7.80 -15.29
CA LEU A 244 -6.02 7.26 -14.17
C LEU A 244 -6.54 5.92 -13.63
N ARG A 245 -7.86 5.74 -13.60
CA ARG A 245 -8.45 4.43 -13.90
C ARG A 245 -7.81 3.92 -15.22
N GLU A 246 -7.82 2.68 -15.66
CA GLU A 246 -6.93 2.21 -16.76
C GLU A 246 -5.42 2.22 -16.42
N ALA A 247 -4.86 3.30 -15.88
CA ALA A 247 -3.43 3.40 -15.55
C ALA A 247 -3.05 2.65 -14.26
N VAL A 248 -3.96 2.60 -13.29
CA VAL A 248 -3.72 1.96 -11.98
C VAL A 248 -4.34 0.57 -11.91
N THR A 249 -3.67 -0.36 -11.21
CA THR A 249 -4.08 -1.76 -11.08
C THR A 249 -5.37 -1.90 -10.27
N THR A 250 -6.14 -2.96 -10.52
CA THR A 250 -7.46 -3.18 -9.90
C THR A 250 -7.42 -3.47 -8.40
N ARG A 251 -6.24 -3.73 -7.83
CA ARG A 251 -6.07 -4.09 -6.41
C ARG A 251 -5.64 -2.91 -5.53
N ASP A 252 -5.38 -1.74 -6.11
CA ASP A 252 -4.93 -0.56 -5.36
C ASP A 252 -6.09 0.19 -4.70
N LEU A 253 -5.93 0.61 -3.44
CA LEU A 253 -6.93 1.37 -2.69
C LEU A 253 -7.43 2.60 -3.48
N GLY A 254 -6.50 3.38 -4.04
CA GLY A 254 -6.87 4.55 -4.84
C GLY A 254 -7.66 4.19 -6.09
N ARG A 255 -7.45 3.01 -6.69
CA ARG A 255 -8.25 2.54 -7.82
C ARG A 255 -9.68 2.24 -7.39
N MET A 256 -9.85 1.57 -6.25
CA MET A 256 -11.18 1.31 -5.68
C MET A 256 -11.91 2.61 -5.35
N VAL A 257 -11.20 3.59 -4.80
CA VAL A 257 -11.75 4.94 -4.59
C VAL A 257 -12.18 5.56 -5.92
N LEU A 258 -11.30 5.60 -6.93
CA LEU A 258 -11.63 6.17 -8.24
C LEU A 258 -12.81 5.46 -8.90
N ASP A 259 -12.86 4.13 -8.88
CA ASP A 259 -13.97 3.34 -9.41
C ASP A 259 -15.27 3.66 -8.67
N GLY A 260 -15.19 3.85 -7.35
CA GLY A 260 -16.28 4.34 -6.53
C GLY A 260 -16.77 5.72 -6.96
N LEU A 261 -15.85 6.69 -7.06
CA LEU A 261 -16.15 8.07 -7.45
C LEU A 261 -16.71 8.17 -8.87
N LEU A 262 -16.17 7.41 -9.82
CA LEU A 262 -16.65 7.36 -11.20
C LEU A 262 -18.05 6.75 -11.32
N ALA A 263 -18.34 5.71 -10.52
CA ALA A 263 -19.68 5.15 -10.44
C ALA A 263 -20.68 6.18 -9.87
N LEU A 264 -20.27 6.96 -8.87
CA LEU A 264 -21.08 8.06 -8.33
C LEU A 264 -21.35 9.16 -9.35
N GLN A 265 -20.34 9.55 -10.14
CA GLN A 265 -20.52 10.50 -11.24
C GLN A 265 -21.61 10.03 -12.23
N GLN A 266 -21.66 8.73 -12.49
CA GLN A 266 -22.65 8.11 -13.38
C GLN A 266 -24.01 7.87 -12.72
N ASN A 267 -24.18 8.29 -11.46
CA ASN A 267 -25.33 8.03 -10.62
C ASN A 267 -25.62 6.52 -10.45
N ASP A 268 -24.58 5.68 -10.53
CA ASP A 268 -24.66 4.24 -10.30
C ASP A 268 -24.26 3.91 -8.85
N LEU A 269 -25.24 4.01 -7.95
CA LEU A 269 -25.02 3.90 -6.51
C LEU A 269 -24.53 2.52 -6.06
N ARG A 270 -24.86 1.45 -6.81
CA ARG A 270 -24.56 0.08 -6.39
C ARG A 270 -23.08 -0.28 -6.58
N PRO A 271 -22.45 -0.09 -7.76
CA PRO A 271 -21.02 -0.25 -7.92
C PRO A 271 -20.24 0.72 -7.04
N ALA A 272 -20.72 1.97 -6.89
CA ALA A 272 -20.10 2.92 -5.98
C ALA A 272 -20.03 2.38 -4.54
N ALA A 273 -21.16 1.86 -4.02
CA ALA A 273 -21.22 1.24 -2.71
C ALA A 273 -20.22 0.09 -2.58
N GLN A 274 -20.15 -0.78 -3.58
CA GLN A 274 -19.28 -1.96 -3.56
C GLN A 274 -17.81 -1.56 -3.51
N TRP A 275 -17.39 -0.64 -4.39
CA TRP A 275 -16.01 -0.18 -4.46
C TRP A 275 -15.58 0.57 -3.21
N LEU A 276 -16.42 1.49 -2.72
CA LEU A 276 -16.10 2.27 -1.52
C LEU A 276 -16.16 1.41 -0.25
N THR A 277 -17.06 0.43 -0.18
CA THR A 277 -17.05 -0.56 0.92
C THR A 277 -15.76 -1.36 0.91
N GLN A 278 -15.28 -1.78 -0.26
CA GLN A 278 -14.02 -2.52 -0.36
C GLN A 278 -12.83 -1.62 0.01
N ALA A 279 -12.79 -0.37 -0.49
CA ALA A 279 -11.80 0.62 -0.10
C ALA A 279 -11.79 0.86 1.42
N PHE A 280 -12.97 0.93 2.04
CA PHE A 280 -13.14 1.13 3.48
C PHE A 280 -12.78 -0.09 4.32
N ARG A 281 -12.91 -1.30 3.76
CA ARG A 281 -12.39 -2.52 4.39
C ARG A 281 -10.87 -2.53 4.37
N MET A 282 -10.27 -2.11 3.27
CA MET A 282 -8.81 -1.97 3.15
C MET A 282 -8.27 -0.83 4.01
N ASN A 283 -9.05 0.25 4.16
CA ASN A 283 -8.68 1.40 4.98
C ASN A 283 -9.84 1.88 5.87
N PRO A 284 -9.96 1.30 7.08
CA PRO A 284 -10.97 1.73 8.06
C PRO A 284 -10.83 3.18 8.54
N LEU A 285 -9.64 3.80 8.43
CA LEU A 285 -9.46 5.22 8.75
C LEU A 285 -10.13 6.11 7.72
N LEU A 286 -9.95 5.80 6.45
CA LEU A 286 -10.67 6.44 5.35
C LEU A 286 -12.18 6.39 5.61
N ARG A 287 -12.72 5.24 6.04
CA ARG A 287 -14.12 5.16 6.46
C ARG A 287 -14.43 6.10 7.62
N ARG A 288 -13.62 6.11 8.69
CA ARG A 288 -13.85 6.98 9.85
C ARG A 288 -13.84 8.46 9.46
N GLN A 289 -12.89 8.90 8.65
CA GLN A 289 -12.78 10.27 8.18
C GLN A 289 -13.97 10.66 7.30
N VAL A 290 -14.31 9.84 6.29
CA VAL A 290 -15.47 10.09 5.43
C VAL A 290 -16.76 10.13 6.24
N MET A 291 -16.92 9.23 7.22
CA MET A 291 -18.12 9.18 8.05
C MET A 291 -18.18 10.33 9.07
N ALA A 292 -17.06 10.73 9.67
CA ALA A 292 -16.99 11.87 10.59
C ALA A 292 -17.34 13.17 9.87
N GLU A 293 -16.81 13.36 8.67
CA GLU A 293 -17.12 14.53 7.85
C GLU A 293 -18.58 14.52 7.37
N ALA A 294 -19.08 13.35 6.96
CA ALA A 294 -20.49 13.19 6.64
C ALA A 294 -21.40 13.49 7.84
N GLU A 295 -20.99 13.14 9.06
CA GLU A 295 -21.71 13.43 10.29
C GLU A 295 -21.68 14.92 10.63
N GLU A 296 -20.51 15.57 10.56
CA GLU A 296 -20.35 17.02 10.77
C GLU A 296 -21.23 17.84 9.81
N ARG A 297 -21.35 17.38 8.55
CA ARG A 297 -22.20 17.98 7.53
C ARG A 297 -23.68 17.57 7.64
N GLY A 298 -24.05 16.74 8.62
CA GLY A 298 -25.44 16.34 8.88
C GLY A 298 -26.00 15.32 7.88
N LEU A 299 -25.15 14.64 7.11
CA LEU A 299 -25.54 13.65 6.10
C LEU A 299 -25.89 12.28 6.71
N VAL A 300 -25.34 11.97 7.90
CA VAL A 300 -25.51 10.66 8.58
C VAL A 300 -26.87 10.50 9.27
N GLN A 301 -27.51 11.59 9.71
CA GLN A 301 -28.77 11.51 10.48
C GLN A 301 -30.00 11.14 9.65
N ALA A 302 -29.88 11.00 8.33
CA ALA A 302 -31.03 10.78 7.45
C ALA A 302 -31.35 9.30 7.15
N THR A 303 -30.55 8.32 7.56
CA THR A 303 -30.53 7.05 6.80
C THR A 303 -30.25 5.77 7.59
N GLY A 304 -31.24 4.88 7.70
CA GLY A 304 -31.16 3.59 8.39
C GLY A 304 -31.07 2.34 7.49
N GLY A 305 -30.20 2.30 6.48
CA GLY A 305 -30.00 1.10 5.65
C GLY A 305 -28.78 1.14 4.71
N MET A 306 -28.23 -0.04 4.37
CA MET A 306 -27.00 -0.23 3.56
C MET A 306 -26.97 0.52 2.21
N GLY A 307 -28.12 0.69 1.54
CA GLY A 307 -28.18 1.42 0.26
C GLY A 307 -27.98 2.93 0.40
N LEU A 308 -28.06 3.46 1.61
CA LEU A 308 -27.95 4.88 1.91
C LEU A 308 -26.59 5.26 2.50
N GLU A 309 -25.83 4.30 3.04
CA GLU A 309 -24.43 4.51 3.41
C GLU A 309 -23.64 4.94 2.16
N ALA A 310 -23.88 4.30 1.00
CA ALA A 310 -23.31 4.71 -0.28
C ALA A 310 -23.74 6.12 -0.74
N ALA A 311 -24.98 6.53 -0.47
CA ALA A 311 -25.49 7.86 -0.81
C ALA A 311 -24.93 8.94 0.15
N ALA A 312 -24.76 8.62 1.44
CA ALA A 312 -24.11 9.47 2.43
C ALA A 312 -22.61 9.59 2.14
N ILE A 313 -21.96 8.50 1.74
CA ILE A 313 -20.59 8.46 1.25
C ILE A 313 -20.46 9.29 -0.04
N ALA A 314 -21.40 9.18 -0.97
CA ALA A 314 -21.39 9.96 -2.21
C ALA A 314 -21.55 11.47 -1.98
N HIS A 315 -22.49 11.83 -1.11
CA HIS A 315 -22.75 13.22 -0.75
C HIS A 315 -21.69 13.79 0.21
N GLY A 316 -20.98 12.95 0.95
CA GLY A 316 -19.85 13.35 1.80
C GLY A 316 -18.53 13.49 1.02
N LEU A 317 -18.28 12.57 0.08
CA LEU A 317 -17.05 12.58 -0.74
C LEU A 317 -16.99 13.77 -1.70
N GLY A 318 -18.11 14.19 -2.32
CA GLY A 318 -18.09 15.33 -3.24
C GLY A 318 -17.53 16.61 -2.58
N PRO A 319 -18.08 17.02 -1.43
CA PRO A 319 -17.56 18.17 -0.69
C PRO A 319 -16.21 17.95 0.01
N LEU A 320 -15.79 16.71 0.31
CA LEU A 320 -14.42 16.36 0.77
C LEU A 320 -13.39 16.49 -0.35
N ILE A 321 -13.76 16.10 -1.57
CA ILE A 321 -12.98 16.35 -2.79
C ILE A 321 -12.91 17.86 -3.07
N ASP A 322 -13.85 18.65 -2.55
CA ASP A 322 -13.82 20.11 -2.64
C ASP A 322 -13.09 20.77 -1.43
N ASP A 323 -12.86 20.04 -0.32
CA ASP A 323 -12.11 20.46 0.88
C ASP A 323 -10.72 19.82 0.88
N LEU A 324 -9.88 20.36 -0.01
CA LEU A 324 -8.78 19.65 -0.65
C LEU A 324 -7.52 19.48 0.19
N ASP A 325 -7.30 20.31 1.22
CA ASP A 325 -6.15 20.13 2.11
C ASP A 325 -6.25 18.78 2.86
N ASP A 326 -7.48 18.32 3.17
CA ASP A 326 -7.74 17.03 3.82
C ASP A 326 -7.70 15.86 2.82
N PHE A 327 -8.14 16.08 1.57
CA PHE A 327 -8.09 15.08 0.50
C PHE A 327 -6.65 14.85 -0.02
N GLU A 328 -5.87 15.92 -0.13
CA GLU A 328 -4.46 15.89 -0.48
C GLU A 328 -3.64 15.22 0.63
N GLY A 329 -3.84 15.59 1.90
CA GLY A 329 -3.25 14.85 3.03
C GLY A 329 -3.63 13.37 3.04
N TRP A 330 -4.88 13.05 2.68
CA TRP A 330 -5.36 11.67 2.56
C TRP A 330 -4.68 10.85 1.44
N MET A 331 -4.39 11.48 0.29
CA MET A 331 -3.78 10.83 -0.87
C MET A 331 -2.24 10.79 -0.81
N ASN A 332 -1.60 11.80 -0.20
CA ASN A 332 -0.14 12.01 -0.23
C ASN A 332 0.62 11.17 0.78
N ASP A 333 0.06 11.00 1.97
CA ASP A 333 0.80 10.41 3.08
C ASP A 333 0.92 8.88 2.94
N GLY A 334 0.18 8.27 2.00
CA GLY A 334 0.05 6.82 1.94
C GLY A 334 -0.24 6.24 3.33
N MET A 335 -0.97 7.03 4.14
CA MET A 335 -0.91 6.99 5.61
C MET A 335 -0.90 5.54 6.08
N PRO A 336 -0.04 5.17 7.05
CA PRO A 336 -0.43 4.12 7.98
C PRO A 336 -1.87 4.43 8.36
N TRP A 337 -2.80 3.53 8.01
CA TRP A 337 -4.22 3.73 8.18
C TRP A 337 -4.65 3.74 9.67
N MET A 338 -3.71 4.08 10.58
CA MET A 338 -3.76 4.45 12.00
C MET A 338 -2.55 5.38 12.31
N THR A 339 -2.75 6.51 13.01
CA THR A 339 -1.61 7.25 13.59
C THR A 339 -0.87 6.40 14.64
N ASP A 340 0.37 6.72 15.01
CA ASP A 340 1.08 6.06 16.14
C ASP A 340 0.21 6.04 17.41
N GLN A 341 -0.55 7.12 17.65
CA GLN A 341 -1.46 7.21 18.78
C GLN A 341 -2.69 6.30 18.62
N ASP A 342 -3.27 6.19 17.41
CA ASP A 342 -4.35 5.25 17.12
C ASP A 342 -3.88 3.80 17.28
N GLN A 343 -2.70 3.48 16.75
CA GLN A 343 -2.06 2.17 16.87
C GLN A 343 -1.84 1.84 18.34
N ALA A 344 -1.20 2.72 19.11
CA ALA A 344 -1.02 2.55 20.54
C ALA A 344 -2.35 2.38 21.28
N SER A 345 -3.38 3.14 20.93
CA SER A 345 -4.71 3.05 21.53
C SER A 345 -5.39 1.71 21.21
N ALA A 346 -5.27 1.22 19.98
CA ALA A 346 -5.82 -0.06 19.57
C ALA A 346 -5.09 -1.23 20.23
N LEU A 347 -3.75 -1.19 20.29
CA LEU A 347 -2.97 -2.19 21.00
C LEU A 347 -3.28 -2.19 22.51
N ALA A 348 -3.54 -1.02 23.10
CA ALA A 348 -3.95 -0.90 24.50
C ALA A 348 -5.34 -1.51 24.82
N THR A 349 -6.13 -1.87 23.80
CA THR A 349 -7.41 -2.57 24.02
C THR A 349 -7.24 -4.05 24.36
N TYR A 350 -6.08 -4.65 24.08
CA TYR A 350 -5.78 -6.01 24.48
C TYR A 350 -5.47 -6.08 25.98
N SER A 351 -5.98 -7.10 26.65
CA SER A 351 -5.91 -7.18 28.12
C SER A 351 -5.68 -8.61 28.62
N GLY A 352 -5.33 -8.72 29.90
CA GLY A 352 -5.10 -10.02 30.54
C GLY A 352 -3.96 -10.80 29.87
N PRO A 353 -4.06 -12.13 29.78
CA PRO A 353 -3.04 -12.97 29.14
C PRO A 353 -2.69 -12.59 27.69
N VAL A 354 -3.66 -12.07 26.92
CA VAL A 354 -3.48 -11.79 25.48
C VAL A 354 -2.50 -10.66 25.22
N VAL A 355 -2.40 -9.67 26.12
CA VAL A 355 -1.46 -8.55 25.95
C VAL A 355 0.01 -9.03 25.93
N ALA A 356 0.31 -10.18 26.53
CA ALA A 356 1.66 -10.74 26.54
C ALA A 356 2.13 -11.13 25.13
N LEU A 357 1.22 -11.45 24.21
CA LEU A 357 1.56 -11.84 22.84
C LEU A 357 2.18 -10.69 22.04
N LEU A 358 1.86 -9.44 22.40
CA LEU A 358 2.41 -8.24 21.76
C LEU A 358 3.93 -8.11 21.96
N GLY A 359 4.49 -8.72 23.02
CA GLY A 359 5.91 -8.61 23.35
C GLY A 359 6.76 -9.84 22.99
N LEU A 360 6.19 -10.85 22.32
CA LEU A 360 6.91 -12.10 22.02
C LEU A 360 7.85 -11.99 20.82
N GLY A 361 7.50 -11.14 19.85
CA GLY A 361 8.28 -10.93 18.63
C GLY A 361 8.45 -12.17 17.76
N GLU A 362 9.45 -12.15 16.89
CA GLU A 362 9.60 -13.20 15.90
C GLU A 362 9.86 -14.58 16.55
N SER A 363 9.10 -15.58 16.10
CA SER A 363 9.35 -16.98 16.42
C SER A 363 9.88 -17.72 15.20
N ALA A 364 10.36 -18.94 15.35
CA ALA A 364 10.80 -19.71 14.19
C ALA A 364 9.59 -20.22 13.38
N LEU A 365 9.64 -20.01 12.06
CA LEU A 365 8.64 -20.51 11.12
C LEU A 365 8.50 -22.04 11.21
N GLY A 366 7.26 -22.52 11.19
CA GLY A 366 6.94 -23.96 11.29
C GLY A 366 7.12 -24.57 12.69
N LYS A 367 7.64 -23.84 13.68
CA LYS A 367 7.73 -24.32 15.08
C LYS A 367 6.49 -23.94 15.90
N ILE A 368 5.33 -24.40 15.45
CA ILE A 368 4.02 -24.08 16.04
C ILE A 368 3.95 -24.42 17.55
N ASP A 369 4.64 -25.48 17.97
CA ASP A 369 4.68 -25.95 19.37
C ASP A 369 5.90 -25.44 20.16
N ALA A 370 6.64 -24.45 19.66
CA ALA A 370 7.81 -23.93 20.37
C ALA A 370 7.46 -23.28 21.72
N ILE A 371 6.24 -22.76 21.85
CA ILE A 371 5.74 -22.09 23.05
C ILE A 371 4.43 -22.77 23.46
N ASP A 372 4.34 -23.24 24.70
CA ASP A 372 3.06 -23.61 25.31
C ASP A 372 2.42 -22.34 25.86
N TYR A 373 1.48 -21.74 25.13
CA TYR A 373 0.88 -20.44 25.50
C TYR A 373 0.01 -20.54 26.76
N ARG A 374 -0.52 -21.73 27.05
CA ARG A 374 -1.32 -21.97 28.26
C ARG A 374 -0.41 -21.93 29.47
N GLN A 375 0.71 -22.67 29.43
CA GLN A 375 1.67 -22.70 30.52
C GLN A 375 2.49 -21.41 30.65
N ALA A 376 2.98 -20.87 29.53
CA ALA A 376 3.91 -19.73 29.53
C ALA A 376 3.20 -18.38 29.77
N HIS A 377 1.97 -18.23 29.28
CA HIS A 377 1.26 -16.94 29.28
C HIS A 377 -0.12 -16.99 29.93
N GLY A 378 -0.59 -18.16 30.38
CA GLY A 378 -1.91 -18.30 30.99
C GLY A 378 -3.05 -18.10 29.99
N ILE A 379 -2.82 -18.40 28.72
CA ILE A 379 -3.84 -18.31 27.68
C ILE A 379 -4.79 -19.51 27.81
N GLU A 380 -6.06 -19.23 28.10
CA GLU A 380 -7.12 -20.22 28.28
C GLU A 380 -8.29 -19.97 27.31
N PRO A 381 -9.27 -20.90 27.19
CA PRO A 381 -10.38 -20.77 26.25
C PRO A 381 -11.19 -19.48 26.41
N GLU A 382 -11.19 -18.86 27.59
CA GLU A 382 -11.85 -17.58 27.86
C GLU A 382 -11.25 -16.42 27.05
N GLN A 383 -10.00 -16.53 26.59
CA GLN A 383 -9.33 -15.51 25.78
C GLN A 383 -9.59 -15.64 24.27
N ARG A 384 -10.31 -16.68 23.83
CA ARG A 384 -10.58 -16.99 22.42
C ARG A 384 -11.01 -15.78 21.59
N GLU A 385 -11.98 -14.99 22.07
CA GLU A 385 -12.51 -13.86 21.30
C GLU A 385 -11.49 -12.73 21.10
N GLN A 386 -10.62 -12.48 22.08
CA GLN A 386 -9.54 -11.51 21.93
C GLN A 386 -8.47 -12.01 20.95
N LEU A 387 -8.19 -13.31 20.92
CA LEU A 387 -7.26 -13.92 19.97
C LEU A 387 -7.83 -13.90 18.54
N GLU A 388 -9.11 -14.24 18.36
CA GLU A 388 -9.80 -14.13 17.06
C GLU A 388 -9.83 -12.68 16.55
N ARG A 389 -10.04 -11.72 17.45
CA ARG A 389 -9.91 -10.30 17.13
C ARG A 389 -8.50 -9.98 16.66
N MET A 390 -7.46 -10.44 17.35
CA MET A 390 -6.05 -10.18 16.98
C MET A 390 -5.71 -10.64 15.56
N LEU A 391 -6.35 -11.71 15.05
CA LEU A 391 -6.14 -12.19 13.68
C LEU A 391 -6.72 -11.29 12.58
N SER A 392 -7.73 -10.49 12.92
CA SER A 392 -8.47 -9.65 11.98
C SER A 392 -8.35 -8.16 12.31
N ASP A 393 -7.74 -7.83 13.44
CA ASP A 393 -7.50 -6.48 13.87
C ASP A 393 -6.51 -5.89 12.88
N PRO A 394 -6.94 -4.89 12.11
CA PRO A 394 -6.11 -4.43 11.04
C PRO A 394 -4.81 -3.86 11.64
N VAL A 395 -4.76 -3.43 12.92
CA VAL A 395 -3.59 -2.74 13.53
C VAL A 395 -2.26 -3.43 13.22
N PHE A 396 -2.27 -4.76 13.18
CA PHE A 396 -1.08 -5.58 12.93
C PHE A 396 -0.55 -5.55 11.49
N ARG A 397 -1.32 -5.04 10.51
CA ARG A 397 -0.86 -4.85 9.12
C ARG A 397 0.00 -3.61 8.93
N GLN A 398 -0.06 -2.65 9.87
CA GLN A 398 0.74 -1.41 9.82
C GLN A 398 1.96 -1.44 10.70
N VAL A 399 1.89 -2.24 11.75
CA VAL A 399 2.99 -2.39 12.68
C VAL A 399 4.23 -2.74 11.86
N ASP A 400 5.32 -2.00 12.09
CA ASP A 400 6.60 -2.30 11.47
C ASP A 400 6.91 -3.79 11.65
N SER A 401 7.09 -4.50 10.54
CA SER A 401 7.41 -5.93 10.51
C SER A 401 8.62 -6.32 11.37
N GLN A 402 9.45 -5.36 11.77
CA GLN A 402 10.62 -5.57 12.63
C GLN A 402 10.34 -5.48 14.13
N ILE A 403 9.17 -4.99 14.56
CA ILE A 403 8.84 -4.89 15.98
C ILE A 403 8.03 -6.09 16.46
N ALA A 404 8.03 -6.30 17.77
CA ALA A 404 7.50 -7.52 18.36
C ALA A 404 6.00 -7.71 18.09
N GLU A 405 5.27 -6.59 18.07
CA GLU A 405 3.83 -6.52 17.90
C GLU A 405 3.38 -7.06 16.54
N ALA A 406 4.21 -6.96 15.50
CA ALA A 406 3.88 -7.48 14.16
C ALA A 406 3.67 -8.99 14.15
N PHE A 407 4.29 -9.71 15.10
CA PHE A 407 4.21 -11.16 15.22
C PHE A 407 3.06 -11.63 16.11
N ALA A 408 2.32 -10.71 16.74
CA ALA A 408 1.24 -11.06 17.66
C ALA A 408 0.12 -11.90 17.00
N PRO A 409 -0.34 -11.63 15.74
CA PRO A 409 -1.31 -12.50 15.06
C PRO A 409 -0.81 -13.94 14.89
N ILE A 410 0.49 -14.12 14.62
CA ILE A 410 1.11 -15.43 14.48
C ILE A 410 1.02 -16.20 15.80
N HIS A 411 1.34 -15.52 16.91
CA HIS A 411 1.17 -16.10 18.24
C HIS A 411 -0.30 -16.39 18.56
N ALA A 412 -1.23 -15.54 18.12
CA ALA A 412 -2.65 -15.71 18.35
C ALA A 412 -3.20 -16.98 17.68
N TRP A 413 -2.89 -17.24 16.40
CA TRP A 413 -3.37 -18.46 15.76
C TRP A 413 -2.75 -19.73 16.36
N ARG A 414 -1.50 -19.67 16.83
CA ARG A 414 -0.84 -20.80 17.50
C ARG A 414 -1.53 -21.10 18.83
N ALA A 415 -1.82 -20.04 19.60
CA ALA A 415 -2.56 -20.14 20.85
C ALA A 415 -3.98 -20.68 20.63
N LEU A 416 -4.70 -20.21 19.61
CA LEU A 416 -6.01 -20.74 19.21
C LEU A 416 -5.95 -22.23 18.86
N ALA A 417 -4.89 -22.68 18.18
CA ALA A 417 -4.66 -24.09 17.90
C ALA A 417 -4.48 -24.94 19.17
N GLN A 418 -3.81 -24.40 20.19
CA GLN A 418 -3.62 -25.07 21.49
C GLN A 418 -4.88 -25.08 22.36
N ILE A 419 -5.73 -24.05 22.23
CA ILE A 419 -7.07 -24.04 22.82
C ILE A 419 -7.92 -25.15 22.18
N GLY A 420 -7.83 -25.32 20.85
CA GLY A 420 -8.48 -26.42 20.13
C GLY A 420 -10.00 -26.28 20.00
N ASP A 421 -10.55 -25.08 20.19
CA ASP A 421 -11.98 -24.81 20.04
C ASP A 421 -12.34 -24.57 18.57
N ALA A 422 -13.09 -25.50 17.97
CA ALA A 422 -13.49 -25.42 16.56
C ALA A 422 -14.29 -24.15 16.20
N ARG A 423 -14.85 -23.44 17.19
CA ARG A 423 -15.53 -22.16 16.96
C ARG A 423 -14.59 -21.05 16.45
N SER A 424 -13.26 -21.23 16.54
CA SER A 424 -12.26 -20.29 16.01
C SER A 424 -11.91 -20.50 14.54
N LEU A 425 -12.37 -21.60 13.94
CA LEU A 425 -12.11 -21.89 12.53
C LEU A 425 -12.56 -20.77 11.59
N PRO A 426 -13.75 -20.14 11.73
CA PRO A 426 -14.14 -19.02 10.88
C PRO A 426 -13.11 -17.89 10.84
N ALA A 427 -12.52 -17.51 11.98
CA ALA A 427 -11.49 -16.47 12.02
C ALA A 427 -10.19 -16.92 11.34
N LEU A 428 -9.74 -18.15 11.60
CA LEU A 428 -8.53 -18.70 10.98
C LEU A 428 -8.66 -18.83 9.46
N PHE A 429 -9.80 -19.31 8.97
CA PHE A 429 -10.06 -19.36 7.53
C PHE A 429 -10.19 -17.96 6.94
N ALA A 430 -10.78 -16.98 7.65
CA ALA A 430 -10.83 -15.61 7.16
C ALA A 430 -9.43 -15.03 6.98
N THR A 431 -8.51 -15.26 7.91
CA THR A 431 -7.09 -14.86 7.80
C THR A 431 -6.39 -15.57 6.64
N LEU A 432 -6.56 -16.89 6.50
CA LEU A 432 -5.93 -17.65 5.39
C LEU A 432 -6.41 -17.21 4.01
N LEU A 433 -7.68 -16.78 3.94
CA LEU A 433 -8.35 -16.46 2.69
C LEU A 433 -8.35 -14.95 2.41
N ASP A 434 -7.64 -14.16 3.23
CA ASP A 434 -7.38 -12.76 2.98
C ASP A 434 -6.44 -12.63 1.76
N PRO A 435 -6.68 -11.70 0.83
CA PRO A 435 -5.78 -11.49 -0.31
C PRO A 435 -4.40 -10.92 0.08
N GLU A 436 -4.24 -10.32 1.26
CA GLU A 436 -3.00 -9.76 1.79
C GLU A 436 -2.23 -10.74 2.69
N VAL A 437 -2.28 -12.03 2.35
CA VAL A 437 -1.59 -13.09 3.07
C VAL A 437 -0.07 -12.97 2.94
N SER A 438 0.60 -13.03 4.09
CA SER A 438 2.04 -13.15 4.23
C SER A 438 2.52 -14.59 3.99
N ASP A 439 3.83 -14.78 3.82
CA ASP A 439 4.43 -16.12 3.71
C ASP A 439 4.12 -16.99 4.94
N TRP A 440 3.97 -16.37 6.12
CA TRP A 440 3.56 -17.04 7.35
C TRP A 440 2.16 -17.64 7.27
N ASP A 441 1.23 -16.91 6.66
CA ASP A 441 -0.15 -17.35 6.50
C ASP A 441 -0.22 -18.57 5.57
N PHE A 442 0.58 -18.57 4.49
CA PHE A 442 0.62 -19.68 3.55
C PHE A 442 1.27 -20.94 4.11
N GLU A 443 2.37 -20.80 4.85
CA GLU A 443 3.12 -21.96 5.32
C GLU A 443 2.58 -22.54 6.62
N GLU A 444 2.18 -21.69 7.57
CA GLU A 444 1.89 -22.14 8.92
C GLU A 444 0.39 -22.31 9.20
N LEU A 445 -0.44 -21.42 8.69
CA LEU A 445 -1.86 -21.39 8.99
C LEU A 445 -2.60 -22.66 8.52
N PRO A 446 -2.28 -23.28 7.36
CA PRO A 446 -2.81 -24.59 7.00
C PRO A 446 -2.52 -25.68 8.04
N VAL A 447 -1.31 -25.68 8.60
CA VAL A 447 -0.86 -26.65 9.61
C VAL A 447 -1.61 -26.44 10.93
N VAL A 448 -1.83 -25.18 11.29
CA VAL A 448 -2.64 -24.74 12.45
C VAL A 448 -4.09 -25.17 12.29
N ILE A 449 -4.73 -24.83 11.17
CA ILE A 449 -6.13 -25.17 10.88
C ILE A 449 -6.33 -26.68 10.85
N ALA A 450 -5.39 -27.45 10.28
CA ALA A 450 -5.47 -28.90 10.26
C ALA A 450 -5.45 -29.55 11.66
N ARG A 451 -5.12 -28.83 12.74
CA ARG A 451 -5.13 -29.39 14.11
C ARG A 451 -6.55 -29.58 14.65
N PHE A 452 -7.52 -28.87 14.08
CA PHE A 452 -8.93 -29.01 14.45
C PHE A 452 -9.59 -30.24 13.80
N GLY A 453 -8.83 -31.04 13.03
CA GLY A 453 -9.24 -32.34 12.53
C GLY A 453 -10.51 -32.29 11.67
N ALA A 454 -11.50 -33.11 12.02
CA ALA A 454 -12.73 -33.26 11.23
C ALA A 454 -13.52 -31.95 11.06
N ALA A 455 -13.49 -31.04 12.05
CA ALA A 455 -14.16 -29.75 11.92
C ALA A 455 -13.50 -28.88 10.84
N ALA A 456 -12.16 -28.84 10.80
CA ALA A 456 -11.42 -28.14 9.76
C ALA A 456 -11.63 -28.77 8.38
N LEU A 457 -11.72 -30.10 8.29
CA LEU A 457 -12.00 -30.78 7.03
C LEU A 457 -13.32 -30.32 6.41
N THR A 458 -14.40 -30.32 7.19
CA THR A 458 -15.73 -29.89 6.71
C THR A 458 -15.68 -28.47 6.16
N GLN A 459 -15.15 -27.52 6.94
CA GLN A 459 -15.08 -26.13 6.52
C GLN A 459 -14.15 -25.92 5.31
N ALA A 460 -13.00 -26.62 5.26
CA ALA A 460 -12.09 -26.55 4.10
C ALA A 460 -12.75 -27.09 2.83
N MET A 461 -13.54 -28.17 2.91
CA MET A 461 -14.27 -28.71 1.77
C MET A 461 -15.32 -27.73 1.25
N ASP A 462 -16.07 -27.10 2.15
CA ASP A 462 -17.11 -26.12 1.81
C ASP A 462 -16.50 -24.88 1.16
N GLU A 463 -15.47 -24.28 1.78
CA GLU A 463 -14.77 -23.10 1.24
C GLU A 463 -14.09 -23.41 -0.09
N HIS A 464 -13.47 -24.59 -0.19
CA HIS A 464 -12.90 -25.03 -1.46
C HIS A 464 -13.99 -25.19 -2.51
N HIS A 465 -15.21 -25.63 -2.18
CA HIS A 465 -16.26 -25.83 -3.19
C HIS A 465 -16.73 -24.50 -3.73
N ARG A 466 -17.05 -23.60 -2.80
CA ARG A 466 -17.51 -22.25 -3.09
C ARG A 466 -16.51 -21.54 -3.99
N ARG A 467 -15.25 -21.46 -3.58
CA ARG A 467 -14.20 -20.81 -4.37
C ARG A 467 -13.85 -21.55 -5.65
N PHE A 468 -13.95 -22.88 -5.66
CA PHE A 468 -13.67 -23.63 -6.88
C PHE A 468 -14.71 -23.34 -7.96
N VAL A 469 -15.98 -23.13 -7.59
CA VAL A 469 -17.07 -22.80 -8.53
C VAL A 469 -17.10 -21.31 -8.88
N ASP A 470 -16.72 -20.43 -7.95
CA ASP A 470 -16.57 -18.99 -8.23
C ASP A 470 -15.53 -18.76 -9.34
N THR A 471 -15.76 -17.78 -10.22
CA THR A 471 -14.94 -17.50 -11.42
C THR A 471 -13.74 -16.59 -11.17
N ASP A 472 -13.28 -16.48 -9.93
CA ASP A 472 -12.11 -15.68 -9.58
C ASP A 472 -10.84 -16.25 -10.24
N ASP A 473 -9.98 -15.39 -10.76
CA ASP A 473 -8.72 -15.81 -11.40
C ASP A 473 -7.63 -16.16 -10.36
N ASP A 474 -7.80 -15.73 -9.10
CA ASP A 474 -6.84 -16.03 -8.04
C ASP A 474 -7.00 -17.45 -7.48
N GLU A 475 -6.10 -18.35 -7.90
CA GLU A 475 -6.09 -19.73 -7.46
C GLU A 475 -5.39 -19.95 -6.11
N SER A 476 -4.68 -18.95 -5.56
CA SER A 476 -3.84 -19.08 -4.36
C SER A 476 -4.62 -19.63 -3.15
N PRO A 477 -5.84 -19.15 -2.84
CA PRO A 477 -6.63 -19.69 -1.74
C PRO A 477 -7.02 -21.16 -1.93
N LEU A 478 -7.20 -21.63 -3.18
CA LEU A 478 -7.50 -23.03 -3.47
C LEU A 478 -6.31 -23.93 -3.11
N LEU A 479 -5.08 -23.48 -3.37
CA LEU A 479 -3.87 -24.23 -3.05
C LEU A 479 -3.76 -24.45 -1.54
N SER A 480 -3.96 -23.39 -0.75
CA SER A 480 -3.95 -23.47 0.72
C SER A 480 -5.04 -24.38 1.27
N LEU A 481 -6.26 -24.29 0.71
CA LEU A 481 -7.37 -25.15 1.10
C LEU A 481 -7.08 -26.63 0.78
N GLN A 482 -6.53 -26.94 -0.39
CA GLN A 482 -6.12 -28.30 -0.74
C GLN A 482 -5.03 -28.83 0.20
N HIS A 483 -4.09 -27.97 0.59
CA HIS A 483 -3.06 -28.34 1.56
C HIS A 483 -3.67 -28.69 2.93
N ILE A 484 -4.64 -27.92 3.43
CA ILE A 484 -5.38 -28.25 4.66
C ILE A 484 -6.03 -29.63 4.56
N LEU A 485 -6.70 -29.94 3.43
CA LEU A 485 -7.36 -31.23 3.24
C LEU A 485 -6.37 -32.39 3.41
N VAL A 486 -5.19 -32.29 2.81
CA VAL A 486 -4.13 -33.31 2.93
C VAL A 486 -3.61 -33.42 4.35
N LEU A 487 -3.30 -32.29 4.99
CA LEU A 487 -2.78 -32.27 6.36
C LEU A 487 -3.77 -32.92 7.35
N VAL A 488 -5.08 -32.74 7.15
CA VAL A 488 -6.10 -33.43 7.97
C VAL A 488 -6.14 -34.93 7.66
N ALA A 489 -6.04 -35.33 6.39
CA ALA A 489 -6.01 -36.74 5.98
C ALA A 489 -4.79 -37.51 6.51
N GLU A 490 -3.62 -36.87 6.54
CA GLU A 490 -2.40 -37.46 7.09
C GLU A 490 -2.51 -37.69 8.60
N ARG A 491 -3.21 -36.79 9.31
CA ARG A 491 -3.43 -36.90 10.76
C ARG A 491 -4.56 -37.87 11.11
N THR A 492 -5.54 -38.04 10.23
CA THR A 492 -6.78 -38.77 10.52
C THR A 492 -7.08 -39.79 9.41
N SER A 493 -6.73 -41.06 9.62
CA SER A 493 -6.83 -42.09 8.58
C SER A 493 -8.24 -42.28 7.99
N CYS A 494 -9.31 -42.03 8.75
CA CYS A 494 -10.68 -42.18 8.27
C CYS A 494 -11.13 -41.08 7.29
N THR A 495 -10.38 -39.98 7.15
CA THR A 495 -10.73 -38.88 6.23
C THR A 495 -10.03 -38.97 4.88
N ARG A 496 -9.01 -39.83 4.73
CA ARG A 496 -8.21 -39.98 3.51
C ARG A 496 -9.07 -40.21 2.25
N ALA A 497 -10.04 -41.13 2.33
CA ALA A 497 -10.88 -41.45 1.18
C ALA A 497 -11.71 -40.24 0.70
N THR A 498 -12.29 -39.50 1.64
CA THR A 498 -13.06 -38.28 1.35
C THR A 498 -12.19 -37.20 0.69
N VAL A 499 -10.97 -37.01 1.18
CA VAL A 499 -10.02 -36.04 0.61
C VAL A 499 -9.57 -36.45 -0.79
N ILE A 500 -9.29 -37.74 -1.02
CA ILE A 500 -8.94 -38.25 -2.35
C ILE A 500 -10.06 -38.01 -3.35
N GLU A 501 -11.30 -38.34 -3.01
CA GLU A 501 -12.44 -38.09 -3.90
C GLU A 501 -12.62 -36.60 -4.20
N ARG A 502 -12.35 -35.73 -3.22
CA ARG A 502 -12.38 -34.29 -3.43
C ARG A 502 -11.31 -33.80 -4.40
N LEU A 503 -10.05 -34.22 -4.22
CA LEU A 503 -8.95 -33.84 -5.12
C LEU A 503 -9.13 -34.45 -6.52
N ARG A 504 -9.68 -35.67 -6.60
CA ARG A 504 -10.05 -36.32 -7.85
C ARG A 504 -11.09 -35.51 -8.63
N TRP A 505 -12.10 -34.97 -7.94
CA TRP A 505 -13.08 -34.07 -8.55
C TRP A 505 -12.42 -32.83 -9.18
N VAL A 506 -11.45 -32.21 -8.48
CA VAL A 506 -10.70 -31.05 -9.01
C VAL A 506 -9.96 -31.39 -10.30
N VAL A 507 -9.30 -32.55 -10.36
CA VAL A 507 -8.56 -32.97 -11.55
C VAL A 507 -9.50 -33.31 -12.71
N ALA A 508 -10.66 -33.91 -12.42
CA ALA A 508 -11.61 -34.37 -13.44
C ALA A 508 -12.49 -33.27 -14.04
N ASP A 509 -12.67 -32.14 -13.34
CA ASP A 509 -13.48 -31.05 -13.87
C ASP A 509 -12.81 -30.44 -15.09
N SER A 510 -13.46 -30.51 -16.26
CA SER A 510 -12.96 -29.96 -17.53
C SER A 510 -13.54 -28.60 -17.90
N GLN A 511 -14.48 -28.07 -17.12
CA GLN A 511 -15.21 -26.85 -17.45
C GLN A 511 -14.48 -25.57 -17.01
N MET A 512 -13.57 -25.67 -16.04
CA MET A 512 -12.89 -24.50 -15.48
C MET A 512 -11.42 -24.43 -15.88
N ASN A 513 -10.91 -23.31 -16.38
CA ASN A 513 -9.50 -23.18 -16.75
C ASN A 513 -8.60 -22.94 -15.52
N ARG A 514 -8.39 -23.98 -14.70
CA ARG A 514 -7.64 -23.89 -13.43
C ARG A 514 -6.43 -24.80 -13.37
N ALA A 515 -5.44 -24.50 -14.20
CA ALA A 515 -4.29 -25.36 -14.41
C ALA A 515 -3.41 -25.53 -13.16
N THR A 516 -3.28 -24.48 -12.36
CA THR A 516 -2.44 -24.45 -11.15
C THR A 516 -3.06 -25.29 -10.03
N SER A 517 -4.35 -25.11 -9.76
CA SER A 517 -5.13 -25.85 -8.78
C SER A 517 -5.19 -27.34 -9.12
N ARG A 518 -5.27 -27.70 -10.41
CA ARG A 518 -5.12 -29.10 -10.84
C ARG A 518 -3.72 -29.65 -10.59
N GLY A 519 -2.68 -28.87 -10.90
CA GLY A 519 -1.29 -29.23 -10.58
C GLY A 519 -1.09 -29.52 -9.10
N SER A 520 -1.63 -28.65 -8.24
CA SER A 520 -1.63 -28.80 -6.78
C SER A 520 -2.40 -30.03 -6.32
N ALA A 521 -3.63 -30.24 -6.81
CA ALA A 521 -4.41 -31.43 -6.49
C ALA A 521 -3.68 -32.73 -6.87
N ILE A 522 -2.97 -32.75 -8.00
CA ILE A 522 -2.13 -33.89 -8.43
C ILE A 522 -0.96 -34.14 -7.47
N VAL A 523 -0.25 -33.09 -7.04
CA VAL A 523 0.83 -33.19 -6.06
C VAL A 523 0.30 -33.78 -4.75
N HIS A 524 -0.86 -33.31 -4.31
CA HIS A 524 -1.51 -33.79 -3.10
C HIS A 524 -2.02 -35.23 -3.19
N LEU A 525 -2.59 -35.64 -4.32
CA LEU A 525 -2.94 -37.05 -4.59
C LEU A 525 -1.71 -37.96 -4.57
N ALA A 526 -0.57 -37.47 -5.07
CA ALA A 526 0.68 -38.20 -5.02
C ALA A 526 1.21 -38.35 -3.59
N ALA A 527 1.15 -37.29 -2.78
CA ALA A 527 1.53 -37.31 -1.36
C ALA A 527 0.67 -38.30 -0.55
N LEU A 528 -0.62 -38.41 -0.86
CA LEU A 528 -1.53 -39.38 -0.26
C LEU A 528 -1.37 -40.80 -0.80
N HIS A 529 -0.45 -41.05 -1.75
CA HIS A 529 -0.28 -42.33 -2.45
C HIS A 529 -1.58 -42.86 -3.07
N ALA A 530 -2.39 -41.99 -3.67
CA ALA A 530 -3.67 -42.34 -4.30
C ALA A 530 -3.48 -42.98 -5.68
N VAL A 531 -2.79 -44.13 -5.76
CA VAL A 531 -2.41 -44.84 -7.00
C VAL A 531 -3.61 -45.12 -7.93
N GLU A 532 -4.80 -45.25 -7.36
CA GLU A 532 -6.07 -45.39 -8.06
C GLU A 532 -6.41 -44.19 -8.97
N CYS A 533 -5.84 -43.01 -8.71
CA CYS A 533 -6.05 -41.80 -9.49
C CYS A 533 -5.09 -41.65 -10.67
N LEU A 534 -4.07 -42.51 -10.81
CA LEU A 534 -3.04 -42.35 -11.84
C LEU A 534 -3.59 -42.26 -13.28
N PRO A 535 -4.58 -43.07 -13.72
CA PRO A 535 -5.14 -42.94 -15.06
C PRO A 535 -5.79 -41.57 -15.33
N LEU A 536 -6.46 -41.00 -14.32
CA LEU A 536 -7.05 -39.65 -14.41
C LEU A 536 -5.97 -38.58 -14.54
N ILE A 537 -4.90 -38.71 -13.75
CA ILE A 537 -3.77 -37.77 -13.78
C ILE A 537 -3.08 -37.79 -15.15
N GLU A 538 -2.84 -38.98 -15.71
CA GLU A 538 -2.23 -39.15 -17.03
C GLU A 538 -3.06 -38.50 -18.13
N GLN A 539 -4.39 -38.65 -18.06
CA GLN A 539 -5.32 -38.00 -18.99
C GLN A 539 -5.25 -36.47 -18.87
N ALA A 540 -5.27 -35.92 -17.65
CA ALA A 540 -5.19 -34.46 -17.45
C ALA A 540 -3.90 -33.84 -18.01
N PHE A 541 -2.76 -34.53 -17.92
CA PHE A 541 -1.53 -34.11 -18.58
C PHE A 541 -1.60 -34.21 -20.10
N ALA A 542 -2.19 -35.29 -20.64
CA ALA A 542 -2.35 -35.47 -22.08
C ALA A 542 -3.24 -34.37 -22.70
N ASP A 543 -4.25 -33.92 -21.95
CA ASP A 543 -5.18 -32.87 -22.35
C ASP A 543 -4.64 -31.44 -22.12
N GLY A 544 -3.43 -31.29 -21.58
CA GLY A 544 -2.81 -29.99 -21.33
C GLY A 544 -3.51 -29.17 -20.23
N MET A 545 -4.23 -29.83 -19.32
CA MET A 545 -5.05 -29.18 -18.28
C MET A 545 -4.26 -28.82 -17.02
N VAL A 546 -2.97 -29.13 -16.97
CA VAL A 546 -2.11 -29.05 -15.78
C VAL A 546 -0.99 -28.06 -16.02
N ASP A 547 -0.76 -27.17 -15.05
CA ASP A 547 0.44 -26.32 -15.07
C ASP A 547 1.68 -27.17 -14.79
N THR A 548 2.47 -27.39 -15.84
CA THR A 548 3.71 -28.19 -15.78
C THR A 548 4.85 -27.51 -15.01
N SER A 549 4.73 -26.21 -14.71
CA SER A 549 5.68 -25.51 -13.84
C SER A 549 5.54 -25.97 -12.38
N TYR A 550 4.33 -26.36 -11.98
CA TYR A 550 4.03 -26.82 -10.63
C TYR A 550 4.44 -28.28 -10.40
N THR A 551 4.17 -29.15 -11.38
CA THR A 551 4.51 -30.58 -11.30
C THR A 551 4.63 -31.23 -12.69
N ASN A 552 5.22 -32.42 -12.76
CA ASN A 552 5.33 -33.19 -14.00
C ASN A 552 5.01 -34.67 -13.79
N LEU A 553 4.47 -35.30 -14.84
CA LEU A 553 4.03 -36.69 -14.82
C LEU A 553 5.12 -37.70 -14.40
N PRO A 554 6.39 -37.59 -14.86
CA PRO A 554 7.46 -38.48 -14.40
C PRO A 554 7.69 -38.44 -12.88
N ARG A 555 7.65 -37.24 -12.28
CA ARG A 555 7.78 -37.07 -10.82
C ARG A 555 6.61 -37.71 -10.09
N VAL A 556 5.38 -37.47 -10.56
CA VAL A 556 4.16 -38.04 -9.96
C VAL A 556 4.18 -39.57 -9.98
N ARG A 557 4.49 -40.18 -11.13
CA ARG A 557 4.62 -41.65 -11.25
C ARG A 557 5.65 -42.21 -10.27
N ARG A 558 6.80 -41.54 -10.10
CA ARG A 558 7.86 -41.97 -9.18
C ARG A 558 7.33 -42.02 -7.74
N VAL A 559 6.78 -40.90 -7.25
CA VAL A 559 6.25 -40.78 -5.89
C VAL A 559 5.15 -41.81 -5.61
N MET A 560 4.19 -41.95 -6.53
CA MET A 560 3.07 -42.88 -6.35
C MET A 560 3.48 -44.35 -6.42
N SER A 561 4.55 -44.69 -7.16
CA SER A 561 5.05 -46.07 -7.26
C SER A 561 5.88 -46.53 -6.06
N GLY A 562 6.17 -45.64 -5.10
CA GLY A 562 7.03 -45.94 -3.95
C GLY A 562 8.50 -46.22 -4.32
N LYS A 563 8.89 -46.00 -5.58
CA LYS A 563 10.28 -46.10 -6.05
C LYS A 563 10.97 -44.76 -5.81
N GLY A 564 11.38 -44.53 -4.56
CA GLY A 564 12.21 -43.39 -4.14
C GLY A 564 13.60 -43.45 -4.74
#